data_AF-A0A6G2D6S2-F1
#
_entry.id   AF-A0A6G2D6S2-F1
#
_cell.length_a   1.000
_cell.length_b   1.000
_cell.length_c   1.000
_cell.angle_alpha   90.00
_cell.angle_beta   90.00
_cell.angle_gamma   90.00
#
_symmetry.space_group_name_H-M   'P 1'
#
loop_
_entity.id
_entity.type
_entity.pdbx_description
1 polymer ?
#
loop_
_entity_poly.entity_id
_entity_poly.type
_entity_poly.pdbx_seq_one_letter_code
_entity_poly.pdbx_strand_id
1 'polypeptide(L)'
;DDQQLCEANGIALVVPVDERGRFTSEIRDYVGQNVFEANPKIIKDLKARGLVLRHEQYRHNYPHCWRTDQPLIYRAMTSWYVE
;
A
#
# COMPACT_ATOMS: atom_id res chain seq x y z
N ASP A 1 8.69 -5.80 10.71
CA ASP A 1 8.88 -4.76 11.75
C ASP A 1 7.61 -3.98 11.98
N ASP A 2 7.06 -3.29 10.98
CA ASP A 2 5.80 -2.52 11.10
C ASP A 2 4.66 -3.32 11.76
N GLN A 3 4.41 -4.55 11.29
CA GLN A 3 3.37 -5.41 11.87
C GLN A 3 3.62 -5.71 13.36
N GLN A 4 4.83 -6.14 13.73
CA GLN A 4 5.18 -6.47 15.12
C GLN A 4 5.05 -5.25 16.03
N LEU A 5 5.44 -4.06 15.54
CA LEU A 5 5.31 -2.82 16.30
C LEU A 5 3.84 -2.43 16.51
N CYS A 6 3.01 -2.54 15.47
CA CYS A 6 1.56 -2.28 15.58
C CYS A 6 0.90 -3.22 16.58
N GLU A 7 1.21 -4.52 16.53
CA GLU A 7 0.69 -5.52 17.46
C GLU A 7 1.06 -5.21 18.90
N ALA A 8 2.33 -4.85 19.16
CA ALA A 8 2.80 -4.46 20.49
C ALA A 8 2.10 -3.22 21.07
N ASN A 9 1.55 -2.35 20.21
CA ASN A 9 0.83 -1.14 20.58
C ASN A 9 -0.70 -1.28 20.48
N GLY A 10 -1.23 -2.48 20.20
CA GLY A 10 -2.67 -2.72 20.09
C GLY A 10 -3.33 -2.06 18.87
N ILE A 11 -2.57 -1.78 17.82
CA ILE A 11 -3.09 -1.24 16.56
C ILE A 11 -3.59 -2.39 15.70
N ALA A 12 -4.87 -2.34 15.33
CA ALA A 12 -5.50 -3.38 14.52
C ALA A 12 -4.91 -3.45 13.11
N LEU A 13 -4.77 -4.68 12.59
CA LEU A 13 -4.38 -4.92 11.21
C LEU A 13 -5.52 -4.54 10.25
N VAL A 14 -5.22 -3.74 9.24
CA VAL A 14 -6.15 -3.35 8.17
C VAL A 14 -5.52 -3.69 6.83
N VAL A 15 -6.27 -4.38 5.96
CA VAL A 15 -5.78 -4.80 4.64
C VAL A 15 -6.80 -4.41 3.56
N PRO A 16 -6.80 -3.14 3.12
CA PRO A 16 -7.82 -2.62 2.20
C PRO A 16 -7.54 -2.95 0.73
N VAL A 17 -6.73 -3.99 0.45
CA VAL A 17 -6.24 -4.33 -0.88
C VAL A 17 -6.49 -5.81 -1.16
N ASP A 18 -7.02 -6.12 -2.35
CA ASP A 18 -7.29 -7.48 -2.83
C ASP A 18 -6.02 -8.19 -3.33
N GLU A 19 -6.17 -9.45 -3.76
CA GLU A 19 -5.07 -10.28 -4.29
C GLU A 19 -4.46 -9.76 -5.61
N ARG A 20 -5.16 -8.85 -6.30
CA ARG A 20 -4.72 -8.23 -7.54
C ARG A 20 -4.08 -6.86 -7.31
N GLY A 21 -3.86 -6.48 -6.06
CA GLY A 21 -3.30 -5.18 -5.71
C GLY A 21 -4.29 -4.03 -5.94
N ARG A 22 -5.60 -4.28 -5.86
CA ARG A 22 -6.66 -3.27 -6.05
C ARG A 22 -7.38 -2.98 -4.75
N PHE A 23 -7.80 -1.73 -4.56
CA PHE A 23 -8.51 -1.35 -3.33
C PHE A 23 -9.89 -2.02 -3.21
N THR A 24 -10.22 -2.46 -1.99
CA THR A 24 -11.50 -3.06 -1.61
C THR A 24 -12.57 -1.98 -1.35
N SER A 25 -13.81 -2.40 -1.13
CA SER A 25 -14.96 -1.52 -0.80
C SER A 25 -14.78 -0.70 0.48
N GLU A 26 -13.80 -1.04 1.32
CA GLU A 26 -13.45 -0.27 2.50
C GLU A 26 -12.93 1.13 2.14
N ILE A 27 -12.27 1.27 0.99
CA ILE A 27 -11.73 2.53 0.48
C ILE A 27 -12.50 2.95 -0.77
N ARG A 28 -13.71 3.46 -0.54
CA ARG A 28 -14.72 3.79 -1.59
C ARG A 28 -14.18 4.67 -2.71
N ASP A 29 -13.33 5.64 -2.38
CA ASP A 29 -12.81 6.63 -3.33
C ASP A 29 -11.93 6.01 -4.43
N TYR A 30 -11.32 4.85 -4.14
CA TYR A 30 -10.36 4.19 -5.04
C TYR A 30 -10.70 2.72 -5.32
N VAL A 31 -11.91 2.27 -4.97
CA VAL A 31 -12.39 0.90 -5.20
C VAL A 31 -12.04 0.39 -6.60
N GLY A 32 -11.44 -0.80 -6.66
CA GLY A 32 -11.11 -1.48 -7.90
C GLY A 32 -9.94 -0.88 -8.68
N GLN A 33 -9.32 0.20 -8.20
CA GLN A 33 -8.11 0.76 -8.81
C GLN A 33 -6.87 0.07 -8.25
N ASN A 34 -5.87 -0.13 -9.10
CA ASN A 34 -4.59 -0.64 -8.64
C ASN A 34 -3.88 0.40 -7.75
N VAL A 35 -3.16 -0.07 -6.72
CA VAL A 35 -2.44 0.80 -5.77
C VAL A 35 -1.54 1.84 -6.44
N PHE A 36 -0.87 1.49 -7.56
CA PHE A 36 0.01 2.43 -8.26
C PHE A 36 -0.77 3.48 -9.07
N GLU A 37 -1.92 3.10 -9.64
CA GLU A 37 -2.81 4.01 -10.37
C GLU A 37 -3.51 5.01 -9.43
N ALA A 38 -3.75 4.60 -8.19
CA ALA A 38 -4.38 5.42 -7.17
C ALA A 38 -3.43 6.50 -6.60
N ASN A 39 -2.12 6.26 -6.57
CA ASN A 39 -1.14 7.17 -5.96
C ASN A 39 -1.25 8.63 -6.45
N PRO A 40 -1.30 8.93 -7.77
CA PRO A 40 -1.46 10.30 -8.24
C PRO A 40 -2.78 10.96 -7.81
N LYS A 41 -3.86 10.18 -7.69
CA LYS A 41 -5.18 10.66 -7.26
C LYS A 41 -5.17 10.99 -5.77
N ILE A 42 -4.63 10.09 -4.94
CA ILE A 42 -4.45 10.31 -3.50
C ILE A 42 -3.64 11.60 -3.24
N ILE A 43 -2.53 11.79 -3.97
CA ILE A 43 -1.72 13.01 -3.85
C ILE A 43 -2.52 14.26 -4.23
N LYS A 44 -3.33 14.19 -5.30
CA LYS A 44 -4.19 15.31 -5.72
C LYS A 44 -5.22 15.66 -4.63
N ASP A 45 -5.85 14.66 -4.04
CA ASP A 45 -6.87 14.85 -3.00
C ASP A 45 -6.27 15.42 -1.71
N LEU A 46 -5.10 14.92 -1.30
CA LEU A 46 -4.37 15.46 -0.14
C LEU A 46 -3.92 16.92 -0.39
N LYS A 47 -3.51 17.26 -1.61
CA LYS A 47 -3.17 18.65 -1.98
C LYS A 47 -4.40 19.56 -1.95
N ALA A 48 -5.54 19.10 -2.48
CA ALA A 48 -6.79 19.85 -2.44
C ALA A 48 -7.26 20.15 -1.01
N ARG A 49 -6.96 19.25 -0.06
CA ARG A 49 -7.24 19.42 1.37
C ARG A 49 -6.21 20.26 2.13
N GLY A 50 -5.13 20.72 1.47
CA GLY A 50 -4.06 21.47 2.12
C GLY A 50 -3.22 20.66 3.11
N LEU A 51 -3.22 19.32 3.01
CA LEU A 51 -2.50 18.43 3.94
C LEU A 51 -1.06 18.10 3.51
N VAL A 52 -0.67 18.47 2.30
CA VAL A 52 0.65 18.18 1.75
C VAL A 52 1.62 19.31 2.07
N LEU A 53 2.63 19.02 2.90
CA LEU A 53 3.72 19.95 3.19
C LEU A 53 4.75 20.02 2.05
N ARG A 54 5.13 18.87 1.49
CA ARG A 54 6.14 18.74 0.42
C ARG A 54 5.82 17.53 -0.46
N HIS A 55 6.06 17.65 -1.76
CA HIS A 55 5.86 16.57 -2.73
C HIS A 55 7.01 16.55 -3.74
N GLU A 56 7.82 15.50 -3.70
CA GLU A 56 9.00 15.30 -4.54
C GLU A 56 9.14 13.85 -4.97
N GLN A 57 9.91 13.63 -6.04
CA GLN A 57 10.27 12.30 -6.52
C GLN A 57 11.68 11.94 -6.05
N TYR A 58 11.83 10.74 -5.50
CA TYR A 58 13.12 10.21 -5.05
C TYR A 58 13.47 8.97 -5.85
N ARG A 59 14.74 8.87 -6.27
CA ARG A 59 15.27 7.66 -6.87
C ARG A 59 15.79 6.74 -5.77
N HIS A 60 15.23 5.55 -5.66
CA HIS A 60 15.63 4.56 -4.69
C HIS A 60 15.47 3.14 -5.25
N ASN A 61 16.03 2.16 -4.54
CA ASN A 61 15.81 0.76 -4.86
C ASN A 61 14.41 0.35 -4.41
N TYR A 62 13.69 -0.33 -5.30
CA TYR A 62 12.36 -0.87 -5.03
C TYR A 62 12.33 -2.36 -5.41
N PRO A 63 11.69 -3.23 -4.60
CA PRO A 63 11.63 -4.66 -4.89
C PRO A 63 10.76 -4.91 -6.13
N HIS A 64 11.27 -5.77 -7.02
CA HIS A 64 10.55 -6.23 -8.21
C HIS A 64 10.51 -7.76 -8.23
N CYS A 65 9.47 -8.31 -8.84
CA CYS A 65 9.31 -9.73 -9.02
C CYS A 65 10.43 -10.26 -9.91
N TRP A 66 11.22 -11.21 -9.41
CA TRP A 66 12.37 -11.80 -10.11
C TRP A 66 12.04 -12.43 -11.48
N ARG A 67 10.76 -12.76 -11.74
CA ARG A 67 10.31 -13.42 -12.96
C ARG A 67 9.67 -12.47 -13.97
N THR A 68 8.96 -11.45 -13.50
CA THR A 68 8.13 -10.59 -14.35
C THR A 68 8.59 -9.14 -14.36
N ASP A 69 9.57 -8.79 -13.52
CA ASP A 69 10.05 -7.43 -13.29
C ASP A 69 8.96 -6.44 -12.86
N GLN A 70 7.80 -6.93 -12.38
CA GLN A 70 6.73 -6.09 -11.86
C GLN A 70 7.03 -5.66 -10.41
N PRO A 71 6.68 -4.42 -10.01
CA PRO A 71 6.92 -3.92 -8.66
C PRO A 71 6.12 -4.71 -7.63
N LEU A 72 6.77 -5.04 -6.49
CA LEU A 72 6.15 -5.80 -5.40
C LEU A 72 5.58 -4.89 -4.32
N ILE A 73 4.50 -5.34 -3.68
CA ILE A 73 3.92 -4.71 -2.49
C ILE A 73 3.88 -5.70 -1.33
N TYR A 74 4.04 -5.20 -0.11
CA TYR A 74 3.81 -6.00 1.10
C TYR A 74 2.34 -5.95 1.47
N ARG A 75 1.71 -7.13 1.61
CA ARG A 75 0.31 -7.28 2.01
C ARG A 75 0.22 -8.45 2.99
N ALA A 76 -0.49 -8.24 4.10
CA ALA A 76 -0.73 -9.32 5.04
C ALA A 76 -1.65 -10.37 4.41
N MET A 77 -1.21 -11.63 4.44
CA MET A 77 -1.93 -12.77 3.90
C MET A 77 -1.64 -14.01 4.74
N THR A 78 -2.56 -14.96 4.74
CA THR A 78 -2.32 -16.27 5.37
C THR A 78 -1.32 -17.05 4.53
N SER A 79 -0.27 -17.56 5.17
CA SER A 79 0.75 -18.40 4.55
C SER A 79 1.21 -19.47 5.54
N TRP A 80 1.90 -20.47 5.01
CA TRP A 80 2.55 -21.51 5.80
C TRP A 80 4.03 -21.16 5.95
N TYR A 81 4.55 -21.33 7.16
CA TYR A 81 5.96 -21.12 7.48
C TYR A 81 6.53 -22.42 8.06
N VAL A 82 7.80 -22.70 7.77
CA VAL A 82 8.56 -23.79 8.38
C VAL A 82 9.47 -23.17 9.43
N GLU A 83 9.48 -23.73 10.64
CA GLU A 83 10.42 -23.37 11.71
C GLU A 83 11.76 -24.09 11.56
#